data_AF-A0A549SLP3-F1
#
_entry.id   AF-A0A549SLP3-F1
#
_cell.length_a   1.000
_cell.length_b   1.000
_cell.length_c   1.000
_cell.angle_alpha   90.00
_cell.angle_beta   90.00
_cell.angle_gamma   90.00
#
_symmetry.space_group_name_H-M   'P 1'
#
loop_
_entity.id
_entity.type
_entity.pdbx_description
1 polymer ?
#
loop_
_entity_poly.entity_id
_entity_poly.type
_entity_poly.pdbx_seq_one_letter_code
_entity_poly.pdbx_strand_id
1 'polypeptide(L)'
;GADPHPTSLREATFSHEWEKEWRGEIALFTIESKRGEIGLHDAARLLNLPLVFLPLDALLARKDELLTRSLRVEALTGVGSVAEAAALVGAGAGSRLFGPRLASAGVTCAIARNALEEAP
;
A
#
# COMPACT_ATOMS: atom_id res chain seq x y z
N GLY A 1 30.97 15.42 3.03
CA GLY A 1 30.82 16.52 2.06
C GLY A 1 29.92 16.03 0.98
N ALA A 2 28.76 16.68 0.85
CA ALA A 2 27.67 16.45 -0.11
C ALA A 2 27.03 15.04 -0.12
N ASP A 3 25.90 14.98 0.58
CA ASP A 3 24.86 13.94 0.57
C ASP A 3 24.09 13.98 -0.77
N PRO A 4 23.91 12.86 -1.51
CA PRO A 4 23.08 12.85 -2.71
C PRO A 4 21.62 12.48 -2.37
N HIS A 5 20.97 13.23 -1.48
CA HIS A 5 19.52 13.21 -1.41
C HIS A 5 18.93 14.09 -2.53
N PRO A 6 18.17 13.53 -3.48
CA PRO A 6 17.56 14.32 -4.55
C PRO A 6 16.52 15.28 -3.96
N THR A 7 16.86 16.57 -4.00
CA THR A 7 16.06 17.68 -3.46
C THR A 7 15.07 18.25 -4.50
N SER A 8 14.43 17.44 -5.33
CA SER A 8 13.41 17.99 -6.25
C SER A 8 12.28 17.03 -6.59
N LEU A 9 11.11 17.35 -6.04
CA LEU A 9 9.77 16.81 -6.34
C LEU A 9 9.25 17.24 -7.73
N ARG A 10 9.98 16.95 -8.80
CA ARG A 10 9.47 17.18 -10.17
C ARG A 10 9.62 15.91 -11.00
N GLU A 11 8.46 15.35 -11.34
CA GLU A 11 8.25 14.38 -12.43
C GLU A 11 8.90 13.00 -12.21
N ALA A 12 8.34 12.23 -11.28
CA ALA A 12 8.47 10.77 -11.32
C ALA A 12 7.59 10.23 -12.46
N THR A 13 8.11 10.27 -13.68
CA THR A 13 7.58 9.55 -14.83
C THR A 13 7.71 8.05 -14.54
N PHE A 14 6.56 7.38 -14.48
CA PHE A 14 6.43 5.93 -14.26
C PHE A 14 7.32 5.15 -15.24
N SER A 15 8.48 4.70 -14.77
CA SER A 15 9.32 3.72 -15.44
C SER A 15 9.36 2.48 -14.56
N HIS A 16 9.06 1.32 -15.15
CA HIS A 16 8.99 -0.01 -14.52
C HIS A 16 10.30 -0.52 -13.87
N GLU A 17 11.28 0.35 -13.65
CA GLU A 17 12.62 -0.01 -13.16
C GLU A 17 12.78 0.16 -11.64
N TRP A 18 11.83 0.80 -10.95
CA TRP A 18 11.92 1.09 -9.51
C TRP A 18 11.68 -0.15 -8.63
N GLU A 19 11.20 -1.25 -9.21
CA GLU A 19 11.02 -2.54 -8.52
C GLU A 19 12.35 -3.28 -8.28
N LYS A 20 13.44 -2.93 -8.97
CA LYS A 20 14.68 -3.72 -8.93
C LYS A 20 15.60 -3.45 -7.74
N GLU A 21 15.30 -2.45 -6.91
CA GLU A 21 16.18 -2.09 -5.80
C GLU A 21 15.41 -1.70 -4.53
N TRP A 22 14.35 -2.43 -4.21
CA TRP A 22 13.68 -2.31 -2.91
C TRP A 22 13.95 -3.57 -2.07
N ARG A 23 14.81 -3.41 -1.05
CA ARG A 23 15.08 -4.43 -0.01
C ARG A 23 14.53 -4.01 1.35
N GLY A 24 13.31 -3.45 1.39
CA GLY A 24 12.60 -3.15 2.63
C GLY A 24 11.73 -4.34 3.05
N GLU A 25 11.80 -4.75 4.31
CA GLU A 25 10.97 -5.84 4.85
C GLU A 25 9.49 -5.39 5.07
N ILE A 26 9.22 -4.07 5.16
CA ILE A 26 7.88 -3.51 5.46
C ILE A 26 7.68 -2.13 4.79
N ALA A 27 6.48 -1.84 4.25
CA ALA A 27 6.07 -0.54 3.69
C ALA A 27 4.58 -0.24 3.90
N LEU A 28 4.19 1.02 3.71
CA LEU A 28 2.79 1.45 3.67
C LEU A 28 2.28 1.50 2.24
N PHE A 29 1.09 0.96 2.02
CA PHE A 29 0.44 0.93 0.70
C PHE A 29 -0.97 1.52 0.80
N THR A 30 -1.36 2.28 -0.23
CA THR A 30 -2.72 2.83 -0.33
C THR A 30 -3.10 3.07 -1.79
N ILE A 31 -4.36 3.44 -2.05
CA ILE A 31 -4.83 3.76 -3.40
C ILE A 31 -4.33 5.14 -3.87
N GLU A 32 -4.00 5.27 -5.15
CA GLU A 32 -3.46 6.49 -5.74
C GLU A 32 -4.34 7.73 -5.56
N SER A 33 -5.67 7.58 -5.53
CA SER A 33 -6.58 8.71 -5.29
C SER A 33 -6.38 9.39 -3.93
N LYS A 34 -5.64 8.76 -3.00
CA LYS A 34 -5.26 9.33 -1.70
C LYS A 34 -3.90 10.03 -1.69
N ARG A 35 -3.27 10.26 -2.85
CA ARG A 35 -1.94 10.90 -2.93
C ARG A 35 -1.87 12.27 -2.24
N GLY A 36 -2.96 13.02 -2.23
CA GLY A 36 -3.06 14.33 -1.57
C GLY A 36 -3.31 14.30 -0.06
N GLU A 37 -3.47 13.12 0.55
CA GLU A 37 -3.82 13.00 1.97
C GLU A 37 -2.59 13.22 2.86
N ILE A 38 -2.47 14.42 3.43
CA ILE A 38 -1.33 14.84 4.28
C ILE A 38 -1.11 13.84 5.44
N GLY A 39 -2.18 13.36 6.06
CA GLY A 39 -2.09 12.42 7.18
C GLY A 39 -1.40 11.09 6.84
N LEU A 40 -1.46 10.64 5.58
CA LEU A 40 -0.74 9.43 5.15
C LEU A 40 0.77 9.69 5.04
N HIS A 41 1.16 10.86 4.52
CA HIS A 41 2.57 11.26 4.45
C HIS A 41 3.17 11.46 5.83
N ASP A 42 2.43 12.06 6.75
CA ASP A 42 2.88 12.25 8.13
C ASP A 42 3.01 10.91 8.87
N ALA A 43 2.07 9.98 8.67
CA ALA A 43 2.17 8.64 9.23
C ALA A 43 3.40 7.88 8.69
N ALA A 44 3.65 7.96 7.37
CA ALA A 44 4.82 7.35 6.75
C ALA A 44 6.13 7.91 7.32
N ARG A 45 6.20 9.25 7.50
CA ARG A 45 7.36 9.92 8.10
C ARG A 45 7.55 9.51 9.56
N LEU A 46 6.48 9.45 10.35
CA LEU A 46 6.53 9.05 11.76
C LEU A 46 6.99 7.59 11.93
N LEU A 47 6.54 6.71 11.05
CA LEU A 47 6.90 5.28 11.07
C LEU A 47 8.25 4.99 10.38
N ASN A 48 8.86 5.99 9.73
CA ASN A 48 10.04 5.82 8.89
C ASN A 48 9.88 4.71 7.83
N LEU A 49 8.69 4.65 7.21
CA LEU A 49 8.35 3.67 6.19
C LEU A 49 8.09 4.35 4.84
N PRO A 50 8.46 3.70 3.72
CA PRO A 50 8.01 4.13 2.41
C PRO A 50 6.49 4.11 2.30
N LEU A 51 5.93 5.11 1.60
CA LEU A 51 4.51 5.18 1.26
C LEU A 51 4.34 5.02 -0.25
N VAL A 52 3.69 3.94 -0.65
CA VAL A 52 3.46 3.58 -2.05
C VAL A 52 1.99 3.76 -2.39
N PHE A 53 1.75 4.47 -3.49
CA PHE A 53 0.42 4.72 -4.04
C PHE A 53 0.17 3.79 -5.22
N LEU A 54 -0.84 2.95 -5.08
CA LEU A 54 -1.15 1.87 -6.02
C LEU A 54 -2.34 2.24 -6.90
N PRO A 55 -2.32 1.87 -8.19
CA PRO A 55 -3.42 2.17 -9.08
C PRO A 55 -4.64 1.31 -8.76
N LEU A 56 -5.84 1.82 -9.08
CA LEU A 56 -7.11 1.18 -8.69
C LEU A 56 -7.30 -0.22 -9.32
N ASP A 57 -6.84 -0.40 -10.55
CA ASP A 57 -6.90 -1.67 -11.27
C ASP A 57 -6.11 -2.79 -10.56
N ALA A 58 -4.95 -2.47 -10.02
CA ALA A 58 -4.17 -3.41 -9.20
C ALA A 58 -4.93 -3.83 -7.94
N LEU A 59 -5.63 -2.91 -7.27
CA LEU A 59 -6.48 -3.23 -6.12
C LEU A 59 -7.69 -4.09 -6.52
N LEU A 60 -8.33 -3.77 -7.64
CA LEU A 60 -9.47 -4.54 -8.17
C LEU A 60 -9.08 -5.97 -8.53
N ALA A 61 -7.85 -6.19 -9.02
CA ALA A 61 -7.33 -7.51 -9.35
C ALA A 61 -7.26 -8.46 -8.14
N ARG A 62 -7.23 -7.92 -6.90
CA ARG A 62 -7.17 -8.70 -5.65
C ARG A 62 -8.48 -8.65 -4.84
N LYS A 63 -9.58 -8.13 -5.42
CA LYS A 63 -10.84 -7.84 -4.69
C LYS A 63 -11.52 -9.08 -4.08
N ASP A 64 -11.28 -10.26 -4.65
CA ASP A 64 -11.92 -11.52 -4.22
C ASP A 64 -11.14 -12.19 -3.06
N GLU A 65 -9.99 -11.64 -2.68
CA GLU A 65 -9.13 -12.13 -1.58
C GLU A 65 -9.32 -11.33 -0.27
N LEU A 66 -10.25 -10.38 -0.26
CA LEU A 66 -10.49 -9.49 0.88
C LEU A 66 -11.26 -10.21 1.99
N LEU A 67 -10.94 -9.88 3.24
CA LEU A 67 -11.58 -10.48 4.42
C LEU A 67 -12.74 -9.62 4.93
N THR A 68 -12.75 -8.33 4.59
CA THR A 68 -13.82 -7.41 4.99
C THR A 68 -14.37 -6.63 3.79
N ARG A 69 -15.61 -6.16 3.95
CA ARG A 69 -16.33 -5.41 2.93
C ARG A 69 -16.99 -4.17 3.54
N SER A 70 -16.77 -3.02 2.94
CA SER A 70 -17.44 -1.76 3.25
C SER A 70 -18.25 -1.31 2.04
N LEU A 71 -19.58 -1.32 2.18
CA LEU A 71 -20.50 -0.89 1.12
C LEU A 71 -20.19 0.52 0.62
N ARG A 72 -19.81 1.42 1.52
CA ARG A 72 -19.42 2.80 1.17
C ARG A 72 -18.15 2.84 0.33
N VAL A 73 -17.10 2.13 0.74
CA VAL A 73 -15.82 2.13 0.00
C VAL A 73 -16.00 1.48 -1.36
N GLU A 74 -16.75 0.40 -1.43
CA GLU A 74 -17.02 -0.31 -2.67
C GLU A 74 -17.88 0.50 -3.63
N ALA A 75 -18.89 1.23 -3.15
CA ALA A 75 -19.64 2.14 -4.01
C ALA A 75 -18.75 3.25 -4.62
N LEU A 76 -17.67 3.65 -3.94
CA LEU A 76 -16.76 4.71 -4.39
C LEU A 76 -15.62 4.19 -5.28
N THR A 77 -15.17 2.96 -5.08
CA THR A 77 -13.93 2.44 -5.67
C THR A 77 -14.10 1.11 -6.41
N GLY A 78 -15.22 0.41 -6.23
CA GLY A 78 -15.41 -0.97 -6.66
C GLY A 78 -14.68 -2.02 -5.80
N VAL A 79 -13.89 -1.59 -4.81
CA VAL A 79 -13.11 -2.48 -3.92
C VAL A 79 -13.76 -2.53 -2.54
N GLY A 80 -13.99 -3.74 -2.01
CA GLY A 80 -14.63 -3.93 -0.70
C GLY A 80 -13.84 -3.33 0.47
N SER A 81 -12.51 -3.28 0.35
CA SER A 81 -11.59 -2.72 1.34
C SER A 81 -10.30 -2.25 0.67
N VAL A 82 -10.10 -0.93 0.60
CA VAL A 82 -8.84 -0.34 0.07
C VAL A 82 -7.63 -0.77 0.89
N ALA A 83 -7.76 -0.86 2.22
CA ALA A 83 -6.64 -1.21 3.10
C ALA A 83 -6.16 -2.64 2.85
N GLU A 84 -7.08 -3.60 2.77
CA GLU A 84 -6.74 -5.01 2.52
C GLU A 84 -6.20 -5.22 1.11
N ALA A 85 -6.84 -4.64 0.10
CA ALA A 85 -6.39 -4.76 -1.29
C ALA A 85 -5.00 -4.14 -1.46
N ALA A 86 -4.75 -2.95 -0.89
CA ALA A 86 -3.45 -2.30 -0.97
C ALA A 86 -2.36 -3.11 -0.25
N ALA A 87 -2.65 -3.71 0.92
CA ALA A 87 -1.71 -4.57 1.61
C ALA A 87 -1.36 -5.81 0.77
N LEU A 88 -2.36 -6.47 0.17
CA LEU A 88 -2.15 -7.65 -0.69
C LEU A 88 -1.32 -7.33 -1.93
N VAL A 89 -1.66 -6.26 -2.65
CA VAL A 89 -0.92 -5.82 -3.83
C VAL A 89 0.51 -5.44 -3.46
N GLY A 90 0.69 -4.66 -2.40
CA GLY A 90 2.00 -4.23 -1.93
C GLY A 90 2.91 -5.38 -1.47
N ALA A 91 2.33 -6.41 -0.83
CA ALA A 91 3.05 -7.61 -0.43
C ALA A 91 3.35 -8.57 -1.60
N GLY A 92 2.85 -8.30 -2.80
CA GLY A 92 3.16 -9.03 -4.02
C GLY A 92 2.32 -10.28 -4.26
N ALA A 93 2.73 -11.06 -5.28
CA ALA A 93 2.04 -12.27 -5.70
C ALA A 93 2.08 -13.36 -4.60
N GLY A 94 0.95 -14.05 -4.40
CA GLY A 94 0.81 -15.09 -3.38
C GLY A 94 0.74 -14.58 -1.93
N SER A 95 0.78 -13.26 -1.73
CA SER A 95 0.65 -12.66 -0.40
C SER A 95 -0.67 -13.03 0.28
N ARG A 96 -0.68 -12.97 1.61
CA ARG A 96 -1.87 -13.26 2.43
C ARG A 96 -2.07 -12.22 3.50
N LEU A 97 -3.32 -11.87 3.76
CA LEU A 97 -3.70 -11.04 4.91
C LEU A 97 -3.45 -11.80 6.21
N PHE A 98 -2.88 -11.12 7.20
CA PHE A 98 -2.76 -11.68 8.56
C PHE A 98 -4.12 -11.82 9.26
N GLY A 99 -5.10 -11.02 8.85
CA GLY A 99 -6.44 -10.99 9.42
C GLY A 99 -7.28 -9.87 8.81
N PRO A 100 -8.55 -9.72 9.25
CA PRO A 100 -9.41 -8.63 8.80
C PRO A 100 -8.78 -7.27 9.15
N ARG A 101 -9.07 -6.24 8.34
CA ARG A 101 -8.59 -4.88 8.63
C ARG A 101 -8.98 -4.44 10.04
N LEU A 102 -8.07 -3.69 10.66
CA LEU A 102 -8.32 -2.98 11.91
C LEU A 102 -8.88 -1.60 11.60
N ALA A 103 -9.95 -1.21 12.30
CA ALA A 103 -10.55 0.12 12.22
C ALA A 103 -10.45 0.79 13.60
N SER A 104 -9.81 1.96 13.67
CA SER A 104 -9.68 2.73 14.90
C SER A 104 -9.55 4.22 14.59
N ALA A 105 -10.17 5.06 15.41
CA ALA A 105 -10.03 6.52 15.38
C ALA A 105 -10.09 7.16 13.97
N GLY A 106 -11.01 6.69 13.11
CA GLY A 106 -11.19 7.22 11.75
C GLY A 106 -10.20 6.70 10.71
N VAL A 107 -9.26 5.81 11.09
CA VAL A 107 -8.28 5.18 10.21
C VAL A 107 -8.56 3.68 10.12
N THR A 108 -8.22 3.10 8.97
CA THR A 108 -8.31 1.64 8.76
C THR A 108 -7.03 1.13 8.14
N CYS A 109 -6.45 0.09 8.71
CA CYS A 109 -5.22 -0.53 8.25
C CYS A 109 -5.39 -2.05 8.12
N ALA A 110 -4.62 -2.66 7.23
CA ALA A 110 -4.50 -4.10 7.09
C ALA A 110 -3.02 -4.47 6.93
N ILE A 111 -2.68 -5.71 7.27
CA ILE A 111 -1.31 -6.23 7.18
C ILE A 111 -1.36 -7.47 6.30
N ALA A 112 -0.45 -7.56 5.34
CA ALA A 112 -0.22 -8.75 4.55
C ALA A 112 1.25 -9.17 4.64
N ARG A 113 1.49 -10.48 4.58
CA ARG A 113 2.82 -11.06 4.40
C ARG A 113 3.01 -11.49 2.97
N ASN A 114 4.24 -11.38 2.46
CA ASN A 114 4.59 -11.95 1.17
C ASN A 114 4.57 -13.49 1.23
N ALA A 115 4.58 -14.15 0.07
CA ALA A 115 4.64 -15.62 0.01
C ALA A 115 6.05 -16.18 0.25
N LEU A 116 7.10 -15.35 0.19
CA LEU A 116 8.49 -15.78 0.22
C LEU A 116 9.04 -16.00 1.65
N GLU A 117 8.29 -15.62 2.68
CA GLU A 117 8.62 -15.90 4.09
C GLU A 117 8.17 -17.28 4.59
N GLU A 118 7.57 -18.14 3.75
CA GLU A 118 7.46 -19.57 4.07
C GLU A 118 8.79 -20.29 3.77
N ALA A 119 9.86 -19.88 4.44
CA ALA A 119 11.06 -20.69 4.61
C ALA A 119 10.90 -21.52 5.91
N PRO A 120 11.21 -22.84 5.89
CA PRO A 120 11.03 -23.73 7.04
C PRO A 120 11.88 -23.35 8.27
#